data_AF-Q9PHF4-F1
#
_entry.id   AF-Q9PHF4-F1
#
_cell.length_a   1.000
_cell.length_b   1.000
_cell.length_c   1.000
_cell.angle_alpha   90.00
_cell.angle_beta   90.00
_cell.angle_gamma   90.00
#
_symmetry.space_group_name_H-M   'P 1'
#
loop_
_entity.id
_entity.type
_entity.pdbx_description
1 polymer ?
#
loop_
_entity_poly.entity_id
_entity_poly.type
_entity_poly.pdbx_seq_one_letter_code
_entity_poly.pdbx_strand_id
1 'polypeptide(L)'
;MFSDSLDKDAQKWIKTLRLNYSHFVAIRNLKVGETFWIAYFSGPGVSKDVLGHCEAYIKRVKGGYTFNAIWTIVWGKPLRTHVMTSGDFKLLPSNRIVFKSDEDLASEKTFRLVCRYVAYINRHREEYGITPMYILAPGFRHKMWRGAVVSKNGYTKHGVNGPEPRGLEAIVETAIALGVVPFDADDEVAMGRA
;
A
#
# COMPACT_ATOMS: atom_id res chain seq x y z
N MET A 1 7.19 -30.57 0.99
CA MET A 1 6.78 -29.15 0.94
C MET A 1 6.47 -28.84 -0.52
N PHE A 2 5.21 -28.62 -0.89
CA PHE A 2 4.88 -28.30 -2.29
C PHE A 2 5.30 -26.85 -2.56
N SER A 3 6.37 -26.66 -3.34
CA SER A 3 6.75 -25.32 -3.83
C SER A 3 5.64 -24.83 -4.75
N ASP A 4 4.90 -23.81 -4.31
CA ASP A 4 3.97 -23.08 -5.17
C ASP A 4 4.78 -22.49 -6.33
N SER A 5 4.40 -22.73 -7.58
CA SER A 5 5.13 -22.16 -8.73
C SER A 5 5.27 -20.63 -8.61
N LEU A 6 6.49 -20.12 -8.81
CA LEU A 6 6.81 -18.69 -8.86
C LEU A 6 6.11 -17.97 -10.02
N ASP A 7 5.65 -18.72 -11.02
CA ASP A 7 5.00 -18.18 -12.21
C ASP A 7 3.47 -18.33 -12.11
N LYS A 8 2.76 -17.20 -12.22
CA LYS A 8 1.29 -17.13 -12.15
C LYS A 8 0.72 -16.41 -13.38
N ASP A 9 -0.54 -16.70 -13.69
CA ASP A 9 -1.32 -15.88 -14.62
C ASP A 9 -1.58 -14.49 -14.03
N ALA A 10 -1.22 -13.44 -14.78
CA ALA A 10 -1.26 -12.07 -14.29
C ALA A 10 -2.68 -11.56 -14.07
N GLN A 11 -3.62 -11.88 -14.94
CA GLN A 11 -5.00 -11.44 -14.78
C GLN A 11 -5.69 -12.13 -13.60
N LYS A 12 -5.44 -13.43 -13.42
CA LYS A 12 -5.91 -14.16 -12.24
C LYS A 12 -5.34 -13.53 -10.97
N TRP A 13 -4.04 -13.26 -10.95
CA TRP A 13 -3.40 -12.60 -9.81
C TRP A 13 -3.99 -11.22 -9.49
N ILE A 14 -4.13 -10.34 -10.48
CA ILE A 14 -4.76 -9.02 -10.32
C ILE A 14 -6.18 -9.12 -9.73
N LYS A 15 -6.99 -10.10 -10.19
CA LYS A 15 -8.32 -10.33 -9.62
C LYS A 15 -8.25 -10.72 -8.14
N THR A 16 -7.22 -11.46 -7.72
CA THR A 16 -7.02 -11.81 -6.31
C THR A 16 -6.70 -10.60 -5.43
N LEU A 17 -6.07 -9.56 -6.00
CA LEU A 17 -5.85 -8.26 -5.37
C LEU A 17 -7.11 -7.38 -5.33
N ARG A 18 -8.26 -7.88 -5.83
CA ARG A 18 -9.51 -7.12 -5.99
C ARG A 18 -9.35 -5.88 -6.88
N LEU A 19 -8.50 -6.01 -7.89
CA LEU A 19 -8.32 -5.05 -8.98
C LEU A 19 -9.02 -5.56 -10.25
N ASN A 20 -9.31 -4.65 -11.18
CA ASN A 20 -9.94 -4.95 -12.45
C ASN A 20 -8.90 -4.90 -13.60
N TYR A 21 -9.36 -5.15 -14.83
CA TYR A 21 -8.48 -5.16 -16.00
C TYR A 21 -7.85 -3.79 -16.30
N SER A 22 -8.56 -2.67 -16.09
CA SER A 22 -7.99 -1.34 -16.34
C SER A 22 -6.83 -1.03 -15.37
N HIS A 23 -6.91 -1.49 -14.12
CA HIS A 23 -5.78 -1.42 -13.18
C HIS A 23 -4.58 -2.26 -13.64
N PHE A 24 -4.81 -3.45 -14.19
CA PHE A 24 -3.72 -4.27 -14.76
C PHE A 24 -2.99 -3.54 -15.89
N VAL A 25 -3.76 -2.93 -16.81
CA VAL A 25 -3.19 -2.14 -17.91
C VAL A 25 -2.38 -0.95 -17.36
N ALA A 26 -2.90 -0.25 -16.35
CA ALA A 26 -2.18 0.84 -15.70
C ALA A 26 -0.84 0.37 -15.09
N ILE A 27 -0.83 -0.75 -14.35
CA ILE A 27 0.38 -1.31 -13.76
C ILE A 27 1.40 -1.70 -14.84
N ARG A 28 0.94 -2.34 -15.94
CA ARG A 28 1.81 -2.77 -17.04
C ARG A 28 2.46 -1.59 -17.76
N ASN A 29 1.80 -0.45 -17.80
CA ASN A 29 2.27 0.77 -18.49
C ASN A 29 3.09 1.70 -17.60
N LEU A 30 3.36 1.32 -16.34
CA LEU A 30 4.22 2.12 -15.46
C LEU A 30 5.63 2.25 -16.04
N LYS A 31 6.14 3.48 -16.04
CA LYS A 31 7.54 3.80 -16.34
C LYS A 31 8.38 3.63 -15.08
N VAL A 32 9.69 3.42 -15.26
CA VAL A 32 10.62 3.27 -14.13
C VAL A 32 10.53 4.48 -13.20
N GLY A 33 10.29 4.24 -11.92
CA GLY A 33 10.06 5.26 -10.89
C GLY A 33 8.60 5.60 -10.63
N GLU A 34 7.67 5.22 -11.52
CA GLU A 34 6.24 5.42 -11.30
C GLU A 34 5.65 4.38 -10.35
N THR A 35 4.61 4.79 -9.64
CA THR A 35 3.94 3.98 -8.61
C THR A 35 2.45 3.91 -8.89
N PHE A 36 1.89 2.70 -8.86
CA PHE A 36 0.45 2.46 -8.83
C PHE A 36 0.01 2.22 -7.38
N TRP A 37 -0.79 3.14 -6.86
CA TRP A 37 -1.35 3.09 -5.53
C TRP A 37 -2.63 2.27 -5.51
N ILE A 38 -2.58 1.12 -4.84
CA ILE A 38 -3.76 0.29 -4.57
C ILE A 38 -4.57 0.90 -3.43
N ALA A 39 -3.87 1.40 -2.41
CA ALA A 39 -4.44 2.00 -1.22
C ALA A 39 -3.48 3.02 -0.60
N TYR A 40 -4.03 4.15 -0.16
CA TYR A 40 -3.39 5.01 0.83
C TYR A 40 -4.45 5.73 1.65
N PHE A 41 -4.57 5.44 2.94
CA PHE A 41 -5.52 6.10 3.84
C PHE A 41 -5.16 5.87 5.31
N SER A 42 -5.65 6.76 6.16
CA SER A 42 -5.62 6.60 7.61
C SER A 42 -6.98 6.15 8.15
N GLY A 43 -6.97 5.48 9.29
CA GLY A 43 -8.17 4.98 9.97
C GLY A 43 -7.97 4.88 11.48
N PRO A 44 -8.86 4.16 12.19
CA PRO A 44 -8.70 3.92 13.62
C PRO A 44 -7.35 3.28 13.93
N GLY A 45 -6.61 3.88 14.87
CA GLY A 45 -5.34 3.36 15.34
C GLY A 45 -5.42 2.73 16.72
N VAL A 46 -4.26 2.54 17.33
CA VAL A 46 -4.10 1.85 18.63
C VAL A 46 -4.49 2.71 19.81
N SER A 47 -4.52 4.03 19.65
CA SER A 47 -4.98 5.00 20.64
C SER A 47 -5.89 6.04 19.97
N LYS A 48 -6.48 6.94 20.76
CA LYS A 48 -7.26 8.07 20.23
C LYS A 48 -6.40 9.10 19.52
N ASP A 49 -5.12 9.16 19.87
CA ASP A 49 -4.18 10.20 19.44
C ASP A 49 -3.32 9.76 18.25
N VAL A 50 -3.25 8.45 17.97
CA VAL A 50 -2.49 7.88 16.85
C VAL A 50 -3.43 7.18 15.89
N LEU A 51 -3.48 7.68 14.65
CA LEU A 51 -4.26 7.07 13.58
C LEU A 51 -3.53 5.85 13.03
N GLY A 52 -4.30 4.80 12.74
CA GLY A 52 -3.82 3.68 11.97
C GLY A 52 -3.59 4.09 10.52
N HIS A 53 -2.65 3.43 9.86
CA HIS A 53 -2.23 3.73 8.50
C HIS A 53 -2.38 2.50 7.60
N CYS A 54 -2.81 2.72 6.38
CA CYS A 54 -2.75 1.73 5.32
C CYS A 54 -2.08 2.32 4.10
N GLU A 55 -1.08 1.62 3.59
CA GLU A 55 -0.53 1.80 2.27
C GLU A 55 -0.38 0.46 1.56
N ALA A 56 -0.71 0.44 0.28
CA ALA A 56 -0.43 -0.69 -0.60
C ALA A 56 -0.18 -0.17 -2.01
N TYR A 57 0.95 -0.52 -2.59
CA TYR A 57 1.33 -0.03 -3.91
C TYR A 57 2.25 -0.98 -4.67
N ILE A 58 2.30 -0.79 -5.98
CA ILE A 58 3.23 -1.45 -6.89
C ILE A 58 4.06 -0.36 -7.56
N LYS A 59 5.38 -0.49 -7.49
CA LYS A 59 6.32 0.46 -8.10
C LYS A 59 7.09 -0.21 -9.22
N ARG A 60 7.27 0.49 -10.34
CA ARG A 60 8.13 0.03 -11.42
C ARG A 60 9.58 0.37 -11.09
N VAL A 61 10.44 -0.64 -11.08
CA VAL A 61 11.88 -0.49 -10.88
C VAL A 61 12.65 -0.98 -12.11
N LYS A 62 13.95 -0.69 -12.18
CA LYS A 62 14.79 -1.21 -13.28
C LYS A 62 14.75 -2.74 -13.24
N GLY A 63 14.35 -3.36 -14.35
CA GLY A 63 14.32 -4.82 -14.49
C GLY A 63 13.07 -5.53 -13.93
N GLY A 64 12.11 -4.83 -13.31
CA GLY A 64 10.97 -5.49 -12.67
C GLY A 64 9.99 -4.54 -11.99
N TYR A 65 9.31 -5.06 -10.97
CA TYR A 65 8.36 -4.35 -10.13
C TYR A 65 8.59 -4.76 -8.68
N THR A 66 8.30 -3.85 -7.77
CA THR A 66 8.21 -4.14 -6.33
C THR A 66 6.78 -3.92 -5.88
N PHE A 67 6.25 -4.79 -5.02
CA PHE A 67 5.04 -4.51 -4.26
C PHE A 67 5.41 -4.20 -2.81
N ASN A 68 4.63 -3.33 -2.17
CA ASN A 68 4.79 -2.99 -0.75
C ASN A 68 3.41 -2.80 -0.14
N ALA A 69 3.23 -3.28 1.09
CA ALA A 69 2.06 -2.97 1.89
C ALA A 69 2.41 -2.80 3.37
N ILE A 70 1.77 -1.80 3.98
CA ILE A 70 1.78 -1.55 5.41
C ILE A 70 0.35 -1.41 5.89
N TRP A 71 0.08 -1.98 7.04
CA TRP A 71 -1.19 -1.88 7.74
C TRP A 71 -0.88 -1.70 9.21
N THR A 72 -1.43 -0.64 9.82
CA THR A 72 -1.45 -0.40 11.27
C THR A 72 -2.87 -0.12 11.78
N ILE A 73 -3.89 -0.27 10.92
CA ILE A 73 -5.29 0.01 11.26
C ILE A 73 -5.82 -1.06 12.21
N VAL A 74 -6.36 -0.60 13.33
CA VAL A 74 -6.99 -1.46 14.33
C VAL A 74 -8.43 -1.71 13.94
N TRP A 75 -8.73 -2.97 13.60
CA TRP A 75 -10.06 -3.34 13.17
C TRP A 75 -10.53 -4.66 13.78
N GLY A 76 -11.63 -4.61 14.53
CA GLY A 76 -12.23 -5.76 15.21
C GLY A 76 -11.43 -6.23 16.43
N LYS A 77 -10.34 -6.98 16.20
CA LYS A 77 -9.48 -7.51 17.28
C LYS A 77 -8.05 -6.99 17.15
N PRO A 78 -7.47 -6.38 18.20
CA PRO A 78 -6.20 -5.65 18.14
C PRO A 78 -4.94 -6.53 18.03
N LEU A 79 -5.08 -7.85 17.91
CA LEU A 79 -3.95 -8.78 18.08
C LEU A 79 -3.00 -8.89 16.88
N ARG A 80 -3.29 -8.27 15.72
CA ARG A 80 -2.48 -8.36 14.49
C ARG A 80 -2.56 -7.10 13.63
N THR A 81 -2.40 -5.94 14.27
CA THR A 81 -2.64 -4.67 13.59
C THR A 81 -1.47 -4.22 12.75
N HIS A 82 -0.27 -4.77 12.96
CA HIS A 82 0.93 -4.42 12.22
C HIS A 82 1.22 -5.45 11.13
N VAL A 83 1.16 -5.01 9.88
CA VAL A 83 1.67 -5.76 8.73
C VAL A 83 2.67 -4.87 8.03
N MET A 84 3.83 -5.45 7.70
CA MET A 84 4.80 -4.90 6.77
C MET A 84 5.19 -6.02 5.82
N THR A 85 5.03 -5.81 4.53
CA THR A 85 5.42 -6.80 3.54
C THR A 85 5.83 -6.15 2.24
N SER A 86 6.82 -6.73 1.60
CA SER A 86 7.34 -6.27 0.32
C SER A 86 7.88 -7.45 -0.47
N GLY A 87 7.98 -7.29 -1.79
CA GLY A 87 8.63 -8.29 -2.62
C GLY A 87 8.76 -7.86 -4.07
N ASP A 88 9.57 -8.61 -4.79
CA ASP A 88 9.94 -8.36 -6.18
C ASP A 88 9.23 -9.31 -7.14
N PHE A 89 8.80 -8.79 -8.29
CA PHE A 89 8.26 -9.60 -9.37
C PHE A 89 8.52 -8.98 -10.75
N LYS A 90 8.34 -9.79 -11.80
CA LYS A 90 8.37 -9.35 -13.19
C LYS A 90 7.02 -9.58 -13.84
N LEU A 91 6.54 -8.61 -14.62
CA LEU A 91 5.46 -8.82 -15.59
C LEU A 91 6.06 -9.17 -16.94
N LEU A 92 5.74 -10.36 -17.46
CA LEU A 92 6.21 -10.82 -18.76
C LEU A 92 5.22 -10.42 -19.88
N PRO A 93 5.67 -10.44 -21.15
CA PRO A 93 4.81 -10.12 -22.30
C PRO A 93 3.54 -10.98 -22.37
N SER A 94 3.63 -12.27 -22.03
CA SER A 94 2.60 -13.31 -22.21
C SER A 94 1.51 -13.37 -21.12
N ASN A 95 1.15 -12.25 -20.49
CA ASN A 95 0.19 -12.22 -19.38
C ASN A 95 0.63 -13.07 -18.15
N ARG A 96 1.93 -13.20 -17.95
CA ARG A 96 2.53 -13.95 -16.83
C ARG A 96 3.18 -13.00 -15.84
N ILE A 97 3.15 -13.38 -14.57
CA ILE A 97 3.96 -12.74 -13.52
C ILE A 97 4.90 -13.79 -12.97
N VAL A 98 6.13 -13.39 -12.67
CA VAL A 98 7.12 -14.25 -12.05
C VAL A 98 7.66 -13.56 -10.81
N PHE A 99 7.42 -14.15 -9.64
CA PHE A 99 8.06 -13.73 -8.39
C PHE A 99 9.54 -14.08 -8.43
N LYS A 100 10.37 -13.22 -7.85
CA LYS A 100 11.83 -13.36 -7.94
C LYS A 100 12.36 -14.51 -7.07
N SER A 101 11.81 -14.72 -5.87
CA SER A 101 12.10 -15.87 -5.01
C SER A 101 10.83 -16.46 -4.36
N ASP A 102 11.00 -17.61 -3.68
CA ASP A 102 9.94 -18.19 -2.84
C ASP A 102 9.57 -17.26 -1.67
N GLU A 103 10.49 -16.43 -1.17
CA GLU A 103 10.19 -15.44 -0.12
C GLU A 103 9.30 -14.32 -0.65
N ASP A 104 9.53 -13.86 -1.88
CA ASP A 104 8.67 -12.87 -2.54
C ASP A 104 7.25 -13.43 -2.73
N LEU A 105 7.15 -14.70 -3.13
CA LEU A 105 5.85 -15.38 -3.26
C LEU A 105 5.17 -15.60 -1.90
N ALA A 106 5.92 -15.88 -0.83
CA ALA A 106 5.38 -15.97 0.51
C ALA A 106 4.84 -14.61 0.99
N SER A 107 5.61 -13.54 0.74
CA SER A 107 5.24 -12.15 1.05
C SER A 107 4.01 -11.69 0.27
N GLU A 108 3.84 -12.15 -0.98
CA GLU A 108 2.65 -11.85 -1.79
C GLU A 108 1.35 -12.26 -1.08
N LYS A 109 1.35 -13.37 -0.33
CA LYS A 109 0.13 -13.85 0.36
C LYS A 109 -0.39 -12.80 1.33
N THR A 110 0.53 -12.15 2.05
CA THR A 110 0.24 -11.05 2.99
C THR A 110 -0.16 -9.78 2.25
N PHE A 111 0.58 -9.41 1.19
CA PHE A 111 0.25 -8.24 0.36
C PHE A 111 -1.17 -8.34 -0.23
N ARG A 112 -1.54 -9.52 -0.72
CA ARG A 112 -2.88 -9.82 -1.24
C ARG A 112 -3.95 -9.73 -0.17
N LEU A 113 -3.67 -10.16 1.06
CA LEU A 113 -4.60 -10.02 2.18
C LEU A 113 -4.89 -8.54 2.47
N VAL A 114 -3.85 -7.70 2.50
CA VAL A 114 -4.01 -6.24 2.65
C VAL A 114 -4.89 -5.68 1.54
N CYS A 115 -4.60 -5.99 0.26
CA CYS A 115 -5.40 -5.53 -0.87
C CYS A 115 -6.88 -5.93 -0.77
N ARG A 116 -7.18 -7.12 -0.24
CA ARG A 116 -8.55 -7.58 0.00
C ARG A 116 -9.25 -6.77 1.09
N TYR A 117 -8.56 -6.44 2.19
CA TYR A 117 -9.12 -5.58 3.24
C TYR A 117 -9.38 -4.17 2.74
N VAL A 118 -8.44 -3.59 1.98
CA VAL A 118 -8.66 -2.29 1.31
C VAL A 118 -9.92 -2.33 0.46
N ALA A 119 -10.11 -3.39 -0.34
CA ALA A 119 -11.33 -3.54 -1.16
C ALA A 119 -12.60 -3.75 -0.36
N TYR A 120 -12.52 -4.31 0.85
CA TYR A 120 -13.65 -4.36 1.76
C TYR A 120 -13.96 -2.95 2.29
N ILE A 121 -12.97 -2.25 2.85
CA ILE A 121 -13.17 -0.91 3.43
C ILE A 121 -13.70 0.06 2.38
N ASN A 122 -13.15 0.04 1.17
CA ASN A 122 -13.63 0.90 0.10
C ASN A 122 -15.10 0.65 -0.26
N ARG A 123 -15.62 -0.59 -0.12
CA ARG A 123 -17.03 -0.91 -0.38
C ARG A 123 -17.96 -0.47 0.74
N HIS A 124 -17.47 -0.39 1.97
CA HIS A 124 -18.23 -0.02 3.16
C HIS A 124 -17.82 1.37 3.67
N ARG A 125 -17.18 2.18 2.82
CA ARG A 125 -16.49 3.43 3.22
C ARG A 125 -17.37 4.39 4.01
N GLU A 126 -18.67 4.43 3.72
CA GLU A 126 -19.66 5.27 4.40
C GLU A 126 -19.86 4.84 5.85
N GLU A 127 -19.94 3.53 6.11
CA GLU A 127 -20.02 2.94 7.46
C GLU A 127 -18.76 3.27 8.28
N TYR A 128 -17.63 3.51 7.61
CA TYR A 128 -16.36 3.86 8.23
C TYR A 128 -16.09 5.38 8.27
N GLY A 129 -17.06 6.23 7.93
CA GLY A 129 -16.90 7.69 7.93
C GLY A 129 -15.88 8.20 6.89
N ILE A 130 -15.51 7.35 5.92
CA ILE A 130 -14.65 7.70 4.80
C ILE A 130 -15.52 8.34 3.72
N THR A 131 -15.77 9.64 3.89
CA THR A 131 -16.48 10.45 2.90
C THR A 131 -15.55 10.84 1.74
N PRO A 132 -16.00 10.72 0.48
CA PRO A 132 -15.27 11.29 -0.65
C PRO A 132 -15.28 12.81 -0.54
N MET A 133 -14.12 13.42 -0.33
CA MET A 133 -13.95 14.87 -0.51
C MET A 133 -13.86 15.15 -2.01
N TYR A 134 -14.98 15.56 -2.61
CA TYR A 134 -14.96 16.19 -3.92
C TYR A 134 -14.57 17.65 -3.74
N ILE A 135 -13.29 17.94 -3.83
CA ILE A 135 -12.81 19.30 -4.06
C ILE A 135 -12.59 19.39 -5.57
N LEU A 136 -13.21 20.37 -6.21
CA LEU A 136 -13.11 20.65 -7.65
C LEU A 136 -11.65 20.53 -8.14
N ALA A 137 -11.47 20.06 -9.38
CA ALA A 137 -10.16 19.91 -9.99
C ALA A 137 -9.32 21.20 -9.82
N PRO A 138 -8.04 21.11 -9.45
CA PRO A 138 -7.18 19.92 -9.42
C PRO A 138 -7.09 19.25 -8.02
N GLY A 139 -7.97 19.58 -7.08
CA GLY A 139 -7.82 19.20 -5.68
C GLY A 139 -8.38 17.84 -5.28
N PHE A 140 -8.14 16.74 -6.00
CA PHE A 140 -8.66 15.43 -5.56
C PHE A 140 -7.90 14.88 -4.33
N ARG A 141 -8.16 15.41 -3.13
CA ARG A 141 -7.73 14.83 -1.86
C ARG A 141 -8.79 13.84 -1.38
N HIS A 142 -8.85 12.67 -1.99
CA HIS A 142 -9.63 11.60 -1.37
C HIS A 142 -9.00 11.26 -0.01
N LYS A 143 -9.83 11.07 1.03
CA LYS A 143 -9.39 10.42 2.29
C LYS A 143 -8.78 9.03 2.03
N MET A 144 -9.05 8.45 0.86
CA MET A 144 -8.48 7.19 0.38
C MET A 144 -8.03 7.30 -1.07
N TRP A 145 -6.73 7.10 -1.30
CA TRP A 145 -6.22 6.88 -2.66
C TRP A 145 -6.41 5.41 -3.06
N ARG A 146 -6.94 5.18 -4.26
CA ARG A 146 -7.10 3.84 -4.83
C ARG A 146 -7.03 3.89 -6.35
N GLY A 147 -6.26 3.00 -6.95
CA GLY A 147 -6.17 2.83 -8.40
C GLY A 147 -5.46 3.98 -9.13
N ALA A 148 -4.66 4.77 -8.42
CA ALA A 148 -4.02 5.96 -8.97
C ALA A 148 -2.57 5.70 -9.37
N VAL A 149 -2.16 6.23 -10.53
CA VAL A 149 -0.74 6.28 -10.93
C VAL A 149 -0.15 7.61 -10.49
N VAL A 150 0.95 7.54 -9.78
CA VAL A 150 1.78 8.67 -9.37
C VAL A 150 3.12 8.55 -10.06
N SER A 151 3.50 9.61 -10.76
CA SER A 151 4.75 9.63 -11.51
C SER A 151 5.95 9.89 -10.60
N LYS A 152 7.16 9.73 -11.13
CA LYS A 152 8.42 9.88 -10.36
C LYS A 152 8.54 11.24 -9.64
N ASN A 153 7.91 12.29 -10.17
CA ASN A 153 7.94 13.63 -9.58
C ASN A 153 6.93 13.82 -8.43
N GLY A 154 6.20 12.78 -8.03
CA GLY A 154 5.21 12.83 -6.96
C GLY A 154 3.79 13.19 -7.43
N TYR A 155 3.57 13.52 -8.70
CA TYR A 155 2.26 13.98 -9.17
C TYR A 155 1.53 12.92 -10.00
N THR A 156 0.20 12.96 -9.93
CA THR A 156 -0.71 12.24 -10.83
C THR A 156 -0.72 12.89 -12.22
N LYS A 157 -1.33 12.20 -13.21
CA LYS A 157 -1.56 12.77 -14.55
C LYS A 157 -2.41 14.07 -14.57
N HIS A 158 -3.07 14.39 -13.46
CA HIS A 158 -3.91 15.57 -13.30
C HIS A 158 -3.20 16.71 -12.53
N GLY A 159 -1.90 16.58 -12.25
CA GLY A 159 -1.15 17.58 -11.47
C GLY A 159 -1.46 17.58 -9.97
N VAL A 160 -2.20 16.59 -9.47
CA VAL A 160 -2.47 16.42 -8.04
C VAL A 160 -1.26 15.76 -7.39
N ASN A 161 -0.77 16.31 -6.28
CA ASN A 161 0.27 15.66 -5.49
C ASN A 161 -0.25 14.30 -4.97
N GLY A 162 0.52 13.25 -5.23
CA GLY A 162 0.24 11.89 -4.81
C GLY A 162 0.68 11.64 -3.36
N PRO A 163 0.29 10.50 -2.78
CA PRO A 163 0.77 10.13 -1.46
C PRO A 163 2.24 9.73 -1.49
N GLU A 164 2.91 9.94 -0.36
CA GLU A 164 4.28 9.48 -0.11
C GLU A 164 4.26 8.26 0.83
N PRO A 165 5.04 7.20 0.54
CA PRO A 165 5.11 6.05 1.42
C PRO A 165 5.65 6.44 2.80
N ARG A 166 4.92 6.07 3.85
CA ARG A 166 5.38 6.25 5.23
C ARG A 166 6.35 5.16 5.64
N GLY A 167 6.21 3.96 5.07
CA GLY A 167 7.17 2.89 5.37
C GLY A 167 7.17 2.50 6.85
N LEU A 168 8.37 2.23 7.35
CA LEU A 168 8.62 1.84 8.74
C LEU A 168 8.15 2.89 9.76
N GLU A 169 8.14 4.18 9.39
CA GLU A 169 7.70 5.28 10.26
C GLU A 169 6.30 5.03 10.82
N ALA A 170 5.35 4.62 9.98
CA ALA A 170 3.98 4.33 10.41
C ALA A 170 3.91 3.20 11.45
N ILE A 171 4.83 2.24 11.39
CA ILE A 171 4.92 1.12 12.34
C ILE A 171 5.54 1.60 13.64
N VAL A 172 6.60 2.41 13.56
CA VAL A 172 7.31 2.97 14.73
C VAL A 172 6.39 3.86 15.53
N GLU A 173 5.65 4.78 14.89
CA GLU A 173 4.65 5.61 15.58
C GLU A 173 3.62 4.77 16.33
N THR A 174 3.13 3.71 15.69
CA THR A 174 2.13 2.83 16.30
C THR A 174 2.75 2.02 17.46
N ALA A 175 4.02 1.63 17.36
CA ALA A 175 4.73 0.91 18.41
C ALA A 175 5.05 1.80 19.62
N ILE A 176 5.42 3.06 19.40
CA ILE A 176 5.56 4.09 20.44
C ILE A 176 4.22 4.28 21.17
N ALA A 177 3.13 4.43 20.42
CA ALA A 177 1.80 4.63 20.99
C ALA A 177 1.30 3.44 21.84
N LEU A 178 1.79 2.24 21.54
CA LEU A 178 1.53 1.02 22.33
C LEU A 178 2.47 0.87 23.54
N GLY A 179 3.46 1.75 23.71
CA GLY A 179 4.48 1.64 24.75
C GLY A 179 5.45 0.48 24.55
N VAL A 180 5.58 -0.03 23.31
CA VAL A 180 6.50 -1.12 22.96
C VAL A 180 7.93 -0.58 22.74
N VAL A 181 8.04 0.63 22.20
CA VAL A 181 9.31 1.34 22.00
C VAL A 181 9.34 2.52 22.97
N PRO A 182 10.39 2.67 23.80
CA PRO A 182 10.52 3.83 24.68
C PRO A 182 10.62 5.11 23.82
N PHE A 183 9.90 6.15 24.24
CA PHE A 183 9.95 7.47 23.64
C PHE A 183 10.74 8.38 24.57
N ASP A 184 12.02 8.57 24.29
CA ASP A 184 12.83 9.55 25.01
C ASP A 184 12.63 10.92 24.36
N ALA A 185 12.15 11.89 25.15
CA ALA A 185 11.80 13.23 24.69
C ALA A 185 12.98 14.02 24.07
N ASP A 186 14.21 13.51 24.17
CA ASP A 186 15.41 14.09 23.58
C ASP A 186 15.57 13.78 22.07
N ASP A 187 14.82 12.82 21.52
CA ASP A 187 14.90 12.41 20.12
C ASP A 187 14.20 13.38 19.13
N GLU A 188 13.34 14.29 19.63
CA GLU A 188 12.74 15.36 18.81
C GLU A 188 13.81 16.29 18.21
N VAL A 189 14.92 16.48 18.91
CA VAL A 189 16.01 17.37 18.49
C VAL A 189 16.83 16.76 17.34
N ALA A 190 16.86 15.42 17.23
CA ALA A 190 17.59 14.72 16.18
C ALA A 190 16.82 14.66 14.86
N MET A 191 15.49 14.48 14.90
CA MET A 191 14.67 14.37 13.69
C MET A 191 14.29 15.72 13.05
N GLY A 192 14.39 16.84 13.78
CA GLY A 192 14.22 18.18 13.23
C GLY A 192 15.44 18.76 12.49
N ARG A 193 16.51 17.97 12.32
CA ARG A 193 17.80 18.41 11.75
C ARG A 193 18.34 17.56 10.59
N ALA A 194 17.54 16.62 10.05
CA ALA A 194 17.93 15.78 8.91
C ALA A 194 17.21 16.18 7.62
#